data_AF-A9C2T9-F1
#
_entry.id   AF-A9C2T9-F1
#
_cell.length_a   1.000
_cell.length_b   1.000
_cell.length_c   1.000
_cell.angle_alpha   90.00
_cell.angle_beta   90.00
_cell.angle_gamma   90.00
#
_symmetry.space_group_name_H-M   'P 1'
#
loop_
_entity.id
_entity.type
_entity.pdbx_description
1 polymer ?
#
loop_
_entity_poly.entity_id
_entity_poly.type
_entity_poly.pdbx_seq_one_letter_code
_entity_poly.pdbx_strand_id
1 'polypeptide(L)'
;MLELYRNRFIALSMNTPITTYLQEKLTEVGTAGFEQLAADTGVKVSFIRKFFYGGRKDPRVNTIQPLLDHFQAQERPRARRRAASAAAPAQPKEQAHAS
;
A
#
# COMPACT_ATOMS: atom_id res chain seq x y z
N MET A 1 -3.76 -14.42 20.54
CA MET A 1 -2.39 -14.64 19.99
C MET A 1 -2.36 -14.48 18.46
N LEU A 2 -2.90 -13.38 17.92
CA LEU A 2 -2.80 -13.02 16.48
C LEU A 2 -2.77 -11.48 16.26
N GLU A 3 -3.02 -10.68 17.30
CA GLU A 3 -3.07 -9.20 17.21
C GLU A 3 -1.73 -8.49 17.47
N LEU A 4 -0.71 -9.20 17.97
CA LEU A 4 0.58 -8.59 18.34
C LEU A 4 1.51 -8.29 17.15
N TYR A 5 1.20 -8.78 15.95
CA TYR A 5 1.94 -8.44 14.73
C TYR A 5 1.35 -7.25 13.96
N ARG A 6 0.25 -6.66 14.45
CA ARG A 6 -0.52 -5.63 13.73
C ARG A 6 0.03 -4.21 13.94
N ASN A 7 0.86 -3.98 14.97
CA ASN A 7 1.14 -2.62 15.48
C ASN A 7 2.63 -2.21 15.58
N ARG A 8 3.60 -2.95 15.00
CA ARG A 8 5.04 -2.57 15.07
C ARG A 8 5.70 -2.29 13.72
N PHE A 9 4.93 -1.83 12.72
CA PHE A 9 5.48 -1.40 11.42
C PHE A 9 4.81 -0.12 10.90
N ILE A 10 4.43 0.80 11.80
CA ILE A 10 4.05 2.15 11.42
C ILE A 10 5.22 3.08 11.73
N ALA A 11 6.18 3.12 10.80
CA ALA A 11 7.17 4.18 10.73
C ALA A 11 7.73 4.23 9.29
N LEU A 12 7.02 4.96 8.42
CA LEU A 12 7.53 5.40 7.13
C LEU A 12 8.74 6.32 7.39
N SER A 13 9.95 5.76 7.27
CA SER A 13 11.21 6.51 7.25
C SER A 13 11.83 6.34 5.86
N MET A 14 12.56 7.35 5.37
CA MET A 14 13.04 7.47 3.99
C MET A 14 14.04 6.37 3.51
N ASN A 15 14.20 5.27 4.26
CA ASN A 15 15.13 4.17 4.00
C ASN A 15 14.50 2.77 4.12
N THR A 16 13.17 2.64 4.08
CA THR A 16 12.52 1.33 4.19
C THR A 16 12.92 0.41 3.02
N PRO A 17 13.39 -0.82 3.29
CA PRO A 17 13.69 -1.79 2.25
C PRO A 17 12.46 -2.04 1.36
N ILE A 18 12.68 -2.11 0.05
CA ILE A 18 11.59 -2.31 -0.93
C ILE A 18 10.80 -3.61 -0.67
N THR A 19 11.45 -4.60 -0.09
CA THR A 19 10.84 -5.85 0.35
C THR A 19 9.86 -5.64 1.50
N THR A 20 10.16 -4.75 2.44
CA THR A 20 9.26 -4.37 3.54
C THR A 20 8.02 -3.68 3.00
N TYR A 21 8.18 -2.71 2.08
CA TYR A 21 7.04 -2.06 1.40
C TYR A 21 6.11 -3.08 0.73
N LEU A 22 6.67 -4.04 -0.01
CA LEU A 22 5.87 -5.07 -0.66
C LEU A 22 5.17 -5.99 0.35
N GLN A 23 5.81 -6.33 1.48
CA GLN A 23 5.17 -7.13 2.53
C GLN A 23 3.98 -6.40 3.15
N GLU A 24 4.08 -5.08 3.37
CA GLU A 24 2.97 -4.26 3.84
C GLU A 24 1.81 -4.31 2.83
N LYS A 25 2.07 -4.08 1.54
CA LYS A 25 1.03 -4.15 0.51
C LYS A 25 0.40 -5.53 0.37
N LEU A 26 1.19 -6.59 0.45
CA LEU A 26 0.66 -7.95 0.45
C LEU A 26 -0.17 -8.25 1.69
N THR A 27 0.15 -7.64 2.82
CA THR A 27 -0.68 -7.73 4.04
C THR A 27 -2.01 -7.00 3.85
N GLU A 28 -2.02 -5.83 3.21
CA GLU A 28 -3.25 -5.09 2.86
C GLU A 28 -4.15 -5.89 1.90
N VAL A 29 -3.57 -6.57 0.91
CA VAL A 29 -4.31 -7.46 -0.02
C VAL A 29 -4.88 -8.68 0.69
N GLY A 30 -4.11 -9.25 1.63
CA GLY A 30 -4.47 -10.47 2.34
C GLY A 30 -4.41 -11.73 1.46
N THR A 31 -4.37 -12.90 2.10
CA THR A 31 -4.16 -14.18 1.39
C THR A 31 -5.29 -14.53 0.41
N ALA A 32 -6.49 -14.01 0.63
CA ALA A 32 -7.63 -14.19 -0.27
C ALA A 32 -7.45 -13.46 -1.61
N GLY A 33 -6.72 -12.34 -1.63
CA GLY A 33 -6.49 -11.56 -2.84
C GLY A 33 -5.31 -12.02 -3.69
N PHE A 34 -4.53 -13.01 -3.24
CA PHE A 34 -3.28 -13.40 -3.92
C PHE A 34 -3.50 -14.05 -5.29
N GLU A 35 -4.60 -14.77 -5.49
CA GLU A 35 -4.93 -15.36 -6.79
C GLU A 35 -5.23 -14.26 -7.83
N GLN A 36 -6.00 -13.25 -7.43
CA GLN A 36 -6.30 -12.10 -8.30
C GLN A 36 -5.05 -11.28 -8.57
N LEU A 37 -4.25 -11.00 -7.54
CA LEU A 37 -2.99 -10.27 -7.69
C LEU A 37 -2.02 -10.99 -8.65
N ALA A 38 -1.99 -12.32 -8.61
CA ALA A 38 -1.19 -13.12 -9.54
C ALA A 38 -1.68 -12.97 -10.99
N ALA A 39 -3.00 -12.96 -11.21
CA ALA A 39 -3.60 -12.72 -12.52
C ALA A 39 -3.27 -11.31 -13.05
N ASP A 40 -3.35 -10.29 -12.19
CA ASP A 40 -3.15 -8.89 -12.58
C ASP A 40 -1.68 -8.55 -12.88
N THR A 41 -0.74 -9.20 -12.18
CA THR A 41 0.69 -8.88 -12.25
C THR A 41 1.51 -9.88 -13.06
N GLY A 42 0.93 -11.04 -13.40
CA GLY A 42 1.63 -12.16 -14.03
C GLY A 42 2.62 -12.89 -13.12
N VAL A 43 2.73 -12.50 -11.85
CA VAL A 43 3.60 -13.16 -10.88
C VAL A 43 2.93 -14.41 -10.34
N LYS A 44 3.65 -15.53 -10.30
CA LYS A 44 3.11 -16.81 -9.80
C LYS A 44 2.62 -16.67 -8.35
N VAL A 45 1.42 -17.14 -8.06
CA VAL A 45 0.86 -17.13 -6.70
C VAL A 45 1.73 -17.86 -5.68
N SER A 46 2.43 -18.91 -6.10
CA SER A 46 3.38 -19.65 -5.26
C SER A 46 4.59 -18.79 -4.87
N PHE A 47 5.03 -17.87 -5.74
CA PHE A 47 6.05 -16.89 -5.39
C PHE A 47 5.50 -15.89 -4.38
N ILE A 48 4.30 -15.34 -4.60
CA ILE A 48 3.67 -14.37 -3.70
C ILE A 48 3.56 -14.94 -2.29
N ARG A 49 3.03 -16.17 -2.15
CA ARG A 49 2.93 -16.86 -0.85
C ARG A 49 4.30 -17.07 -0.19
N LYS A 50 5.30 -17.57 -0.96
CA LYS A 50 6.66 -17.77 -0.43
C LYS A 50 7.33 -16.47 0.00
N PHE A 51 7.13 -15.39 -0.75
CA PHE A 51 7.66 -14.08 -0.41
C PHE A 51 6.96 -13.51 0.83
N PHE A 52 5.64 -13.60 0.90
CA PHE A 52 4.83 -13.16 2.04
C PHE A 52 5.20 -13.86 3.35
N TYR A 53 5.35 -15.19 3.34
CA TYR A 53 5.72 -15.95 4.53
C TYR A 53 7.22 -15.90 4.88
N GLY A 54 8.01 -15.07 4.20
CA GLY A 54 9.45 -14.91 4.48
C GLY A 54 10.34 -16.05 3.96
N GLY A 55 9.81 -16.93 3.10
CA GLY A 55 10.56 -18.01 2.44
C GLY A 55 11.53 -17.53 1.34
N ARG A 56 11.43 -16.27 0.90
CA ARG A 56 12.43 -15.61 0.04
C ARG A 56 12.83 -14.27 0.63
N LYS A 57 14.02 -14.22 1.25
CA LYS A 57 14.58 -13.01 1.85
C LYS A 57 15.18 -12.06 0.81
N ASP A 58 15.71 -12.61 -0.29
CA ASP A 58 16.42 -11.84 -1.33
C ASP A 58 15.89 -12.20 -2.74
N PRO A 59 14.65 -11.79 -3.08
CA PRO A 59 14.15 -11.98 -4.43
C PRO A 59 14.91 -11.08 -5.42
N ARG A 60 15.10 -11.56 -6.66
CA ARG A 60 15.64 -10.73 -7.74
C ARG A 60 14.69 -9.57 -8.02
N VAL A 61 15.24 -8.39 -8.29
CA VAL A 61 14.47 -7.17 -8.63
C VAL A 61 13.47 -7.45 -9.75
N ASN A 62 13.89 -8.13 -10.82
CA ASN A 62 13.00 -8.45 -11.96
C ASN A 62 11.77 -9.29 -11.56
N THR A 63 11.84 -10.08 -10.49
CA THR A 63 10.71 -10.90 -10.03
C THR A 63 9.71 -10.07 -9.22
N ILE A 64 10.16 -9.04 -8.52
CA ILE A 64 9.30 -8.19 -7.68
C ILE A 64 8.81 -6.94 -8.41
N GLN A 65 9.46 -6.54 -9.51
CA GLN A 65 9.12 -5.34 -10.27
C GLN A 65 7.64 -5.29 -10.69
N PRO A 66 7.01 -6.36 -11.19
CA PRO A 66 5.59 -6.31 -11.56
C PRO A 66 4.66 -6.04 -10.38
N LEU A 67 5.01 -6.53 -9.18
CA LEU A 67 4.25 -6.23 -7.95
C LEU A 67 4.42 -4.76 -7.56
N LEU A 68 5.64 -4.23 -7.66
CA LEU A 68 5.93 -2.83 -7.36
C LEU A 68 5.16 -1.89 -8.29
N ASP A 69 5.23 -2.14 -9.59
CA ASP A 69 4.57 -1.33 -10.60
C ASP A 69 3.05 -1.32 -10.38
N HIS A 70 2.47 -2.48 -10.07
CA HIS A 70 1.04 -2.62 -9.78
C HIS A 70 0.62 -1.78 -8.56
N PHE A 71 1.33 -1.85 -7.44
CA PHE A 71 0.96 -1.07 -6.24
C PHE A 71 1.21 0.44 -6.42
N GLN A 72 2.31 0.82 -7.07
CA GLN A 72 2.60 2.23 -7.35
C GLN A 72 1.57 2.85 -8.31
N ALA A 73 1.11 2.09 -9.31
CA ALA A 73 0.07 2.52 -10.22
C ALA A 73 -1.26 2.80 -9.52
N GLN A 74 -1.56 2.11 -8.41
CA GLN A 74 -2.76 2.37 -7.59
C GLN A 74 -2.61 3.58 -6.67
N GLU A 75 -1.40 3.87 -6.17
CA GLU A 75 -1.16 5.00 -5.28
C GLU A 75 -1.20 6.35 -6.01
N ARG A 76 -0.69 6.41 -7.24
CA ARG A 76 -0.65 7.62 -8.07
C ARG A 76 -2.02 8.30 -8.26
N PRO A 77 -3.12 7.58 -8.61
CA PRO A 77 -4.46 8.16 -8.66
C PRO A 77 -5.05 8.40 -7.25
N ARG A 78 -4.71 7.59 -6.25
CA ARG A 78 -5.22 7.74 -4.87
C ARG A 78 -4.71 9.01 -4.18
N ALA A 79 -3.45 9.38 -4.39
CA ALA A 79 -2.86 10.63 -3.90
C ALA A 79 -3.53 11.85 -4.53
N ARG A 80 -3.76 11.84 -5.85
CA ARG A 80 -4.45 12.92 -6.58
C ARG A 80 -5.89 13.13 -6.07
N ARG A 81 -6.61 12.04 -5.78
CA ARG A 81 -7.98 12.11 -5.25
C ARG A 81 -8.04 12.63 -3.80
N ARG A 82 -7.09 12.25 -2.93
CA ARG A 82 -7.00 12.78 -1.55
C ARG A 82 -6.65 14.27 -1.51
N ALA A 83 -5.72 14.73 -2.35
CA ALA A 83 -5.38 16.15 -2.43
C ALA A 83 -6.58 17.01 -2.86
N ALA A 84 -7.41 16.52 -3.79
CA ALA A 84 -8.62 17.21 -4.21
C ALA A 84 -9.69 17.28 -3.10
N SER A 85 -9.83 16.24 -2.28
CA SER A 85 -10.79 16.24 -1.15
C SER A 85 -10.33 17.03 0.08
N ALA A 86 -9.02 17.24 0.26
CA ALA A 86 -8.48 18.05 1.37
C ALA A 86 -8.49 19.57 1.08
N ALA A 87 -8.68 19.97 -0.17
CA ALA A 87 -8.71 21.36 -0.61
C ALA A 87 -10.12 21.99 -0.64
N ALA A 88 -11.04 21.53 0.22
CA ALA A 88 -12.33 22.21 0.39
C ALA A 88 -12.11 23.57 1.08
N PRO A 89 -12.51 24.70 0.47
CA PRO A 89 -12.23 26.02 1.02
C PRO A 89 -13.03 26.27 2.30
N ALA A 90 -12.35 26.80 3.31
CA ALA A 90 -12.97 27.36 4.50
C ALA A 90 -14.00 28.41 4.08
N GLN A 91 -15.27 28.18 4.45
CA GLN A 91 -16.31 29.19 4.32
C GLN A 91 -15.97 30.36 5.26
N PRO A 92 -15.93 31.62 4.80
CA PRO A 92 -15.82 32.75 5.69
C PRO A 92 -17.13 32.86 6.47
N LYS A 93 -17.02 32.71 7.79
CA LYS A 93 -18.12 32.98 8.72
C LYS A 93 -18.18 34.48 8.93
N GLU A 94 -18.90 35.21 8.08
CA GLU A 94 -19.28 36.59 8.38
C GLU A 94 -20.65 36.58 9.07
N GLN A 95 -20.61 36.53 10.40
CA GLN A 95 -21.71 36.99 11.24
C GLN A 95 -21.73 38.52 11.17
N ALA A 96 -22.81 39.11 10.67
CA ALA A 96 -23.13 40.50 10.95
C ALA A 96 -24.58 40.56 11.47
N HIS A 97 -24.68 40.72 12.78
CA HIS A 97 -25.88 41.06 13.54
C HIS A 97 -25.83 42.59 13.73
N ALA A 98 -26.77 43.32 13.14
CA ALA A 98 -27.15 44.72 13.42
C ALA A 98 -28.02 45.18 12.23
N SER A 99 -29.24 45.68 12.36
CA SER A 99 -29.95 46.31 13.47
C SER A 99 -31.45 46.08 13.36
#